data_AF-A0A959G1P9-F1
#
_entry.id   AF-A0A959G1P9-F1
#
_cell.length_a   1.000
_cell.length_b   1.000
_cell.length_c   1.000
_cell.angle_alpha   90.00
_cell.angle_beta   90.00
_cell.angle_gamma   90.00
#
_symmetry.space_group_name_H-M   'P 1'
#
loop_
_entity.id
_entity.type
_entity.pdbx_description
1 polymer ?
#
loop_
_entity_poly.entity_id
_entity_poly.type
_entity_poly.pdbx_seq_one_letter_code
_entity_poly.pdbx_strand_id
1 'polypeptide(L)'
;YLDSEDQLMGVLGHEIAHAALRHSTRQLTQLYGLQIVGSILTGNSEPGLIEQIALSLASLKFSRKHETVADNRSVVYLCGTNRNASGAAGFFKKIQGQAGTPPQFLSTHPDPGNRVQNIETLSEDLGCKGTQTNQSKYASMKNLLK
;
A
#
# COMPACT_ATOMS: atom_id res chain seq x y z
N TYR A 1 4.84 -10.08 -8.73
CA TYR A 1 3.73 -10.61 -7.93
C TYR A 1 2.36 -10.15 -8.41
N LEU A 2 2.26 -9.25 -9.40
CA LEU A 2 0.99 -8.81 -9.97
C LEU A 2 0.76 -9.50 -11.32
N ASP A 3 -0.48 -9.92 -11.55
CA ASP A 3 -0.93 -10.63 -12.75
C ASP A 3 -2.12 -9.95 -13.46
N SER A 4 -2.74 -8.94 -12.83
CA SER A 4 -3.93 -8.26 -13.35
C SER A 4 -4.02 -6.80 -12.93
N GLU A 5 -4.86 -6.01 -13.62
CA GLU A 5 -5.03 -4.57 -13.39
C GLU A 5 -5.66 -4.30 -12.02
N ASP A 6 -6.65 -5.10 -11.61
CA ASP A 6 -7.29 -4.98 -10.30
C ASP A 6 -6.32 -5.25 -9.14
N GLN A 7 -5.39 -6.20 -9.28
CA GLN A 7 -4.33 -6.42 -8.30
C GLN A 7 -3.43 -5.19 -8.18
N LEU A 8 -3.02 -4.62 -9.32
CA LEU A 8 -2.21 -3.39 -9.34
C LEU A 8 -2.96 -2.23 -8.70
N MET A 9 -4.22 -2.03 -9.08
CA MET A 9 -5.07 -0.99 -8.52
C MET A 9 -5.29 -1.17 -7.02
N GLY A 10 -5.40 -2.41 -6.54
CA GLY A 10 -5.49 -2.73 -5.12
C GLY A 10 -4.22 -2.32 -4.35
N VAL A 11 -3.03 -2.62 -4.89
CA VAL A 11 -1.76 -2.18 -4.27
C VAL A 11 -1.62 -0.65 -4.33
N LEU A 12 -1.96 -0.01 -5.45
CA LEU A 12 -1.93 1.46 -5.55
C LEU A 12 -2.95 2.13 -4.62
N GLY A 13 -4.15 1.56 -4.48
CA GLY A 13 -5.18 2.03 -3.55
C GLY A 13 -4.71 1.95 -2.09
N HIS A 14 -3.92 0.93 -1.75
CA HIS A 14 -3.27 0.79 -0.45
C HIS A 14 -2.23 1.92 -0.23
N GLU A 15 -1.34 2.18 -1.19
CA GLU A 15 -0.37 3.28 -1.08
C GLU A 15 -1.05 4.67 -0.98
N ILE A 16 -2.10 4.88 -1.77
CA ILE A 16 -2.93 6.09 -1.70
C ILE A 16 -3.56 6.21 -0.30
N ALA A 17 -3.98 5.11 0.32
CA ALA A 17 -4.52 5.13 1.67
C ALA A 17 -3.47 5.52 2.73
N HIS A 18 -2.23 5.03 2.61
CA HIS A 18 -1.13 5.49 3.48
C HIS A 18 -0.91 7.00 3.40
N ALA A 19 -0.91 7.54 2.18
CA ALA A 19 -0.77 8.96 1.94
C ALA A 19 -1.97 9.75 2.49
N ALA A 20 -3.20 9.37 2.13
CA ALA A 20 -4.43 10.03 2.54
C ALA A 20 -4.62 10.04 4.07
N LEU A 21 -4.25 8.95 4.76
CA LEU A 21 -4.34 8.82 6.20
C LEU A 21 -3.10 9.34 6.95
N ARG A 22 -2.14 9.91 6.21
CA ARG A 22 -0.94 10.53 6.77
C ARG A 22 -0.10 9.56 7.59
N HIS A 23 -0.09 8.26 7.27
CA HIS A 23 0.64 7.25 8.04
C HIS A 23 2.15 7.55 8.09
N SER A 24 2.74 8.00 6.99
CA SER A 24 4.17 8.33 6.92
C SER A 24 4.50 9.61 7.71
N THR A 25 3.71 10.68 7.55
CA THR A 25 3.96 11.94 8.27
C THR A 25 3.70 11.83 9.76
N ARG A 26 2.73 11.00 10.19
CA ARG A 26 2.51 10.67 11.60
C ARG A 26 3.70 9.92 12.20
N GLN A 27 4.26 8.94 11.49
CA GLN A 27 5.47 8.25 11.95
C GLN A 27 6.69 9.17 11.97
N LEU A 28 6.89 10.01 10.96
CA LEU A 28 7.95 11.02 10.98
C LEU A 28 7.80 11.95 12.19
N THR A 29 6.57 12.37 12.49
CA THR A 29 6.28 13.19 13.68
C THR A 29 6.60 12.44 14.98
N GLN A 30 6.36 11.11 15.03
CA GLN A 30 6.72 10.29 16.19
C GLN A 30 8.23 10.10 16.33
N LEU A 31 8.97 9.96 15.22
CA LEU A 31 10.42 9.74 15.21
C LEU A 31 11.22 11.02 15.49
N TYR A 32 10.81 12.13 14.87
CA TYR A 32 11.56 13.38 14.86
C TYR A 32 10.91 14.51 15.67
N GLY A 33 9.67 14.34 16.13
CA GLY A 33 8.92 15.38 16.80
C GLY A 33 8.36 16.44 15.86
N LEU A 34 7.40 17.22 16.37
CA LEU A 34 6.69 18.24 15.59
C LEU A 34 7.60 19.39 15.12
N GLN A 35 8.63 19.73 15.90
CA GLN A 35 9.52 20.85 15.59
C GLN A 35 10.38 20.58 14.35
N ILE A 36 10.96 19.38 14.24
CA ILE A 36 11.75 18.97 13.08
C ILE A 36 10.86 18.84 11.83
N VAL A 37 9.66 18.27 11.97
CA VAL A 37 8.71 18.20 10.85
C VAL A 37 8.28 19.61 10.40
N GLY A 38 8.06 20.51 11.36
CA GLY A 38 7.73 21.91 11.09
C GLY A 38 8.83 22.65 10.33
N SER A 39 10.09 22.49 10.71
CA SER A 39 11.22 23.17 10.04
C SER A 39 11.35 22.75 8.57
N ILE A 40 11.09 21.48 8.25
CA ILE A 40 11.07 20.99 6.87
C ILE A 40 9.94 21.64 6.08
N LEU A 41 8.73 21.69 6.65
CA LEU A 41 7.56 22.27 5.98
C LEU A 41 7.73 23.76 5.71
N THR A 42 8.46 24.48 6.58
CA THR A 42 8.74 25.91 6.41
C THR A 42 10.01 26.20 5.60
N GLY A 43 10.75 25.16 5.16
CA GLY A 43 12.01 25.32 4.44
C GLY A 43 13.19 25.80 5.30
N ASN A 44 13.08 25.71 6.63
CA ASN A 44 14.09 26.11 7.62
C ASN A 44 14.86 24.90 8.19
N SER A 45 14.91 23.79 7.45
CA SER A 45 15.61 22.58 7.86
C SER A 45 17.13 22.71 7.68
N GLU A 46 17.91 22.19 8.62
CA GLU A 46 19.37 22.11 8.52
C GLU A 46 19.84 21.35 7.26
N PRO A 47 20.96 21.74 6.65
CA PRO A 47 21.58 21.00 5.55
C PRO A 47 21.80 19.52 5.93
N GLY A 48 21.38 18.59 5.07
CA GLY A 48 21.49 17.14 5.29
C GLY A 48 20.35 16.49 6.08
N LEU A 49 19.50 17.27 6.76
CA LEU A 49 18.32 16.72 7.47
C LEU A 49 17.33 16.08 6.49
N ILE A 50 17.13 16.69 5.32
CA ILE A 50 16.26 16.16 4.27
C ILE A 50 16.75 14.79 3.77
N GLU A 51 18.07 14.64 3.58
CA GLU A 51 18.67 13.37 3.14
C GLU A 51 18.49 12.28 4.20
N GLN A 52 18.78 12.60 5.47
CA GLN A 52 18.59 11.66 6.59
C GLN A 52 17.14 11.18 6.68
N ILE A 53 16.18 12.09 6.51
CA ILE A 53 14.75 11.77 6.56
C ILE A 53 14.32 10.95 5.34
N ALA A 54 14.84 11.25 4.16
CA ALA A 54 14.58 10.43 2.96
C ALA A 54 15.05 8.98 3.15
N LEU A 55 16.23 8.76 3.75
CA LEU A 55 16.73 7.42 4.08
C LEU A 55 15.87 6.73 5.16
N SER A 56 15.41 7.48 6.16
CA SER A 56 14.49 6.96 7.17
C SER A 56 13.13 6.58 6.57
N LEU A 57 12.62 7.35 5.62
CA LEU A 57 11.38 7.05 4.91
C LEU A 57 11.50 5.78 4.08
N ALA A 58 12.63 5.55 3.41
CA ALA A 58 12.87 4.35 2.62
C ALA A 58 12.92 3.05 3.45
N SER A 59 13.20 3.16 4.75
CA SER A 59 13.26 2.04 5.70
C SER A 59 12.07 2.00 6.67
N LEU A 60 11.08 2.88 6.48
CA LEU A 60 9.95 3.02 7.37
C LEU A 60 9.07 1.75 7.34
N LYS A 61 8.79 1.20 8.51
CA LYS A 61 7.90 0.04 8.67
C LYS A 61 6.58 0.47 9.25
N PHE A 62 5.50 0.29 8.50
CA PHE A 62 4.17 0.59 9.00
C PHE A 62 3.73 -0.42 10.07
N SER A 63 2.92 0.06 11.03
CA SER A 63 2.30 -0.83 12.02
C SER A 63 1.26 -1.72 11.34
N ARG A 64 1.04 -2.94 11.86
CA ARG A 64 -0.04 -3.84 11.37
C ARG A 64 -1.41 -3.16 11.35
N LYS A 65 -1.66 -2.21 12.27
CA LYS A 65 -2.89 -1.40 12.27
C LYS A 65 -2.95 -0.45 11.07
N HIS A 66 -1.87 0.25 10.74
CA HIS A 66 -1.80 1.11 9.55
C HIS A 66 -2.07 0.29 8.29
N GLU A 67 -1.45 -0.88 8.21
CA GLU A 67 -1.60 -1.83 7.12
C GLU A 67 -3.06 -2.29 6.94
N THR A 68 -3.72 -2.79 8.00
CA THR A 68 -5.13 -3.20 7.93
C THR A 68 -6.04 -2.05 7.51
N VAL A 69 -5.79 -0.83 8.01
CA VAL A 69 -6.59 0.34 7.63
C VAL A 69 -6.35 0.72 6.17
N ALA A 70 -5.11 0.64 5.68
CA ALA A 70 -4.80 0.93 4.28
C ALA A 70 -5.41 -0.10 3.33
N ASP A 71 -5.35 -1.39 3.68
CA ASP A 71 -6.01 -2.47 2.96
C ASP A 71 -7.53 -2.23 2.86
N ASN A 72 -8.17 -1.88 3.99
CA ASN A 72 -9.61 -1.60 4.02
C ASN A 72 -9.99 -0.40 3.14
N ARG A 73 -9.17 0.67 3.16
CA ARG A 73 -9.42 1.85 2.33
C ARG A 73 -9.23 1.55 0.84
N SER A 74 -8.27 0.70 0.49
CA SER A 74 -8.11 0.24 -0.89
C SER A 74 -9.38 -0.43 -1.42
N VAL A 75 -9.99 -1.33 -0.63
CA VAL A 75 -11.29 -1.95 -0.97
C VAL A 75 -12.36 -0.89 -1.16
N VAL A 76 -12.50 0.06 -0.24
CA VAL A 76 -13.48 1.15 -0.32
C VAL A 76 -13.30 2.00 -1.58
N TYR A 77 -12.05 2.35 -1.94
CA TYR A 77 -11.76 3.14 -3.15
C TYR A 77 -12.14 2.40 -4.42
N LEU A 78 -11.96 1.08 -4.46
CA LEU A 78 -12.28 0.26 -5.63
C LEU A 78 -13.74 -0.18 -5.70
N CYS A 79 -14.45 -0.23 -4.56
CA CYS A 79 -15.82 -0.73 -4.46
C CYS A 79 -16.81 0.02 -5.37
N GLY A 80 -16.60 1.33 -5.56
CA GLY A 80 -17.40 2.17 -6.45
C GLY A 80 -17.04 2.07 -7.95
N THR A 81 -16.07 1.22 -8.31
CA THR A 81 -15.63 1.03 -9.69
C THR A 81 -16.15 -0.30 -10.26
N ASN A 82 -15.94 -0.54 -11.55
CA ASN A 82 -16.22 -1.83 -12.18
C ASN A 82 -15.09 -2.88 -11.98
N ARG A 83 -14.03 -2.53 -11.24
CA ARG A 83 -12.89 -3.41 -10.95
C ARG A 83 -13.17 -4.27 -9.73
N ASN A 84 -12.55 -5.44 -9.69
CA ASN A 84 -12.60 -6.28 -8.49
C ASN A 84 -11.93 -5.58 -7.30
N ALA A 85 -12.73 -5.20 -6.30
CA ALA A 85 -12.25 -4.49 -5.11
C ALA A 85 -11.37 -5.37 -4.21
N SER A 86 -11.45 -6.70 -4.34
CA SER A 86 -10.60 -7.65 -3.64
C SER A 86 -9.26 -7.91 -4.36
N GLY A 87 -8.94 -7.18 -5.43
CA GLY A 87 -7.76 -7.43 -6.26
C GLY A 87 -6.45 -7.54 -5.46
N ALA A 88 -6.24 -6.70 -4.44
CA ALA A 88 -5.06 -6.76 -3.58
C ALA A 88 -4.87 -8.13 -2.90
N ALA A 89 -5.95 -8.87 -2.59
CA ALA A 89 -5.85 -10.21 -2.02
C ALA A 89 -5.11 -11.19 -2.96
N GLY A 90 -5.30 -11.05 -4.28
CA GLY A 90 -4.60 -11.86 -5.27
C GLY A 90 -3.07 -11.66 -5.25
N PHE A 91 -2.63 -10.42 -5.06
CA PHE A 91 -1.21 -10.08 -4.89
C PHE A 91 -0.62 -10.76 -3.64
N PHE A 92 -1.31 -10.67 -2.49
CA PHE A 92 -0.83 -11.27 -1.25
C PHE A 92 -0.87 -12.80 -1.25
N LYS A 93 -1.91 -13.41 -1.84
CA LYS A 93 -1.96 -14.86 -2.09
C LYS A 93 -0.74 -15.33 -2.90
N LYS A 94 -0.34 -14.56 -3.91
CA LYS A 94 0.85 -14.88 -4.72
C LYS A 94 2.16 -14.75 -3.94
N ILE A 95 2.28 -13.77 -3.05
CA ILE A 95 3.44 -13.66 -2.16
C ILE A 95 3.51 -14.85 -1.20
N GLN A 96 2.39 -15.22 -0.56
CA GLN A 96 2.31 -16.33 0.39
C GLN A 96 2.58 -17.69 -0.26
N GLY A 97 2.23 -17.86 -1.54
CA GLY A 97 2.46 -19.10 -2.30
C GLY A 97 3.88 -19.26 -2.86
N GLN A 98 4.76 -18.26 -2.74
CA GLN A 98 6.15 -18.38 -3.18
C GLN A 98 7.06 -18.85 -2.05
N ALA A 99 7.83 -19.90 -2.32
CA ALA A 99 8.93 -20.32 -1.46
C ALA A 99 10.15 -19.39 -1.65
N GLY A 100 10.85 -19.07 -0.56
CA GLY A 100 12.08 -18.29 -0.58
C GLY A 100 12.01 -16.99 0.22
N THR A 101 12.90 -16.06 -0.09
CA THR A 101 13.00 -14.77 0.60
C THR A 101 11.77 -13.91 0.33
N PRO A 102 11.08 -13.38 1.37
CA PRO A 102 9.98 -12.45 1.20
C PRO A 102 10.37 -11.25 0.31
N PRO A 103 9.45 -10.72 -0.50
CA PRO A 103 9.73 -9.53 -1.30
C PRO A 103 10.03 -8.32 -0.41
N GLN A 104 10.86 -7.41 -0.93
CA GLN A 104 11.18 -6.14 -0.27
C GLN A 104 9.94 -5.34 0.14
N PHE A 105 8.81 -5.50 -0.55
CA PHE A 105 7.52 -4.93 -0.17
C PHE A 105 7.14 -5.27 1.29
N LEU A 106 7.32 -6.53 1.72
CA LEU A 106 7.01 -6.94 3.10
C LEU A 106 8.00 -6.40 4.14
N SER A 107 9.13 -5.82 3.72
CA SER A 107 10.06 -5.15 4.63
C SER A 107 9.48 -3.86 5.20
N THR A 108 8.69 -3.12 4.41
CA THR A 108 8.04 -1.85 4.81
C THR A 108 6.54 -2.02 5.11
N HIS A 109 5.91 -3.06 4.56
CA HIS A 109 4.49 -3.41 4.73
C HIS A 109 4.32 -4.79 5.42
N PRO A 110 4.50 -4.88 6.76
CA PRO A 110 4.38 -6.15 7.47
C PRO A 110 2.99 -6.76 7.34
N ASP A 111 2.89 -8.07 7.12
CA ASP A 111 1.60 -8.77 7.08
C ASP A 111 0.89 -8.72 8.47
N PRO A 112 -0.35 -8.21 8.55
CA PRO A 112 -1.20 -8.30 9.73
C PRO A 112 -1.54 -9.73 10.17
N GLY A 113 -1.40 -10.71 9.27
CA GLY A 113 -1.66 -12.14 9.49
C GLY A 113 -3.01 -12.62 8.95
N ASN A 114 -3.96 -11.71 8.75
CA ASN A 114 -5.29 -11.99 8.20
C ASN A 114 -5.62 -11.12 6.97
N ARG A 115 -4.61 -10.54 6.31
CA ARG A 115 -4.77 -9.55 5.24
C ARG A 115 -5.72 -9.99 4.14
N VAL A 116 -5.47 -11.18 3.58
CA VAL A 116 -6.26 -11.75 2.49
C VAL A 116 -7.72 -11.91 2.90
N GLN A 117 -7.96 -12.58 4.02
CA GLN A 117 -9.31 -12.82 4.54
C GLN A 117 -10.05 -11.49 4.77
N ASN A 118 -9.40 -10.53 5.42
CA ASN A 118 -10.01 -9.24 5.74
C ASN A 118 -10.37 -8.42 4.48
N ILE A 119 -9.52 -8.42 3.45
CA ILE A 119 -9.82 -7.75 2.16
C ILE A 119 -11.04 -8.39 1.50
N GLU A 120 -11.09 -9.72 1.44
CA GLU A 120 -12.16 -10.47 0.78
C GLU A 120 -13.49 -10.28 1.52
N THR A 121 -13.50 -10.47 2.84
CA THR A 121 -14.69 -10.26 3.67
C THR A 121 -15.22 -8.83 3.57
N LEU A 122 -14.35 -7.81 3.63
CA LEU A 122 -14.82 -6.42 3.56
C LEU A 122 -15.45 -6.10 2.19
N SER A 123 -14.90 -6.63 1.10
CA SER A 123 -15.46 -6.45 -0.24
C SER A 123 -16.85 -7.07 -0.36
N GLU A 124 -17.05 -8.24 0.23
CA GLU A 124 -18.35 -8.92 0.32
C GLU A 124 -19.34 -8.14 1.18
N ASP A 125 -18.93 -7.70 2.38
CA ASP A 125 -19.75 -6.94 3.33
C ASP A 125 -20.24 -5.61 2.74
N LEU A 126 -19.37 -4.93 1.97
CA LEU A 126 -19.72 -3.70 1.26
C LEU A 126 -20.55 -3.96 -0.01
N GLY A 127 -20.71 -5.22 -0.41
CA GLY A 127 -21.46 -5.61 -1.60
C GLY A 127 -20.84 -5.10 -2.90
N CYS A 128 -19.50 -4.98 -2.97
CA CYS A 128 -18.80 -4.47 -4.14
C CYS A 128 -19.10 -5.31 -5.38
N LYS A 129 -19.55 -4.66 -6.47
CA LYS A 129 -20.07 -5.36 -7.68
C LYS A 129 -19.07 -5.46 -8.83
N GLY A 130 -17.94 -4.77 -8.74
CA GLY A 130 -16.93 -4.80 -9.78
C GLY A 130 -16.29 -6.19 -9.91
N THR A 131 -16.21 -6.71 -11.14
CA THR A 131 -15.65 -8.04 -11.43
C THR A 131 -14.49 -8.00 -12.41
N GLN A 132 -14.20 -6.83 -12.99
CA GLN A 132 -13.16 -6.70 -14.01
C GLN A 132 -11.76 -6.83 -13.38
N THR A 133 -10.98 -7.78 -13.90
CA THR A 133 -9.57 -7.98 -13.51
C THR A 133 -8.60 -7.42 -14.56
N ASN A 134 -8.98 -7.42 -15.84
CA ASN A 134 -8.21 -6.94 -16.99
C ASN A 134 -6.76 -7.50 -17.07
N GLN A 135 -6.62 -8.82 -16.96
CA GLN A 135 -5.33 -9.52 -17.09
C GLN A 135 -4.59 -9.19 -18.39
N SER A 136 -5.27 -9.20 -19.54
CA SER A 136 -4.65 -8.94 -20.85
C SER A 136 -4.06 -7.53 -20.93
N LYS A 137 -4.82 -6.52 -20.49
CA LYS A 137 -4.37 -5.12 -20.46
C LYS A 137 -3.17 -4.93 -19.55
N TYR A 138 -3.19 -5.57 -18.37
CA TYR A 138 -2.03 -5.56 -17.47
C TYR A 138 -0.80 -6.24 -18.11
N ALA A 139 -0.98 -7.37 -18.80
CA ALA A 139 0.11 -8.04 -19.52
C ALA A 139 0.70 -7.17 -20.64
N SER A 140 -0.14 -6.48 -21.42
CA SER A 140 0.31 -5.51 -22.43
C SER A 140 1.14 -4.39 -21.81
N MET A 141 0.67 -3.78 -20.72
CA MET A 141 1.41 -2.75 -19.98
C MET A 141 2.76 -3.28 -19.48
N LYS A 142 2.78 -4.50 -18.91
CA LYS A 142 4.00 -5.13 -18.39
C LYS A 142 5.05 -5.37 -19.49
N ASN A 143 4.63 -5.66 -20.71
CA ASN A 143 5.54 -5.85 -21.84
C ASN A 143 6.19 -4.55 -22.32
N LEU A 144 5.61 -3.38 -22.02
CA LEU A 144 6.22 -2.07 -22.32
C LEU A 144 7.36 -1.70 -21.35
N LEU A 145 7.46 -2.40 -20.22
CA LEU A 145 8.46 -2.14 -19.17
C LEU A 145 9.67 -3.07 -19.25
N LYS A 146 9.73 -3.92 -20.28
CA LYS A 146 10.84 -4.84 -20.56
C LYS A 146 11.65 -4.32 -21.73
#